data_AF-A0A7U9XI05-F1
#
_entry.id   AF-A0A7U9XI05-F1
#
_cell.length_a   1.000
_cell.length_b   1.000
_cell.length_c   1.000
_cell.angle_alpha   90.00
_cell.angle_beta   90.00
_cell.angle_gamma   90.00
#
_symmetry.space_group_name_H-M   'P 1'
#
loop_
_entity.id
_entity.type
_entity.pdbx_description
1 polymer ?
#
loop_
_entity_poly.entity_id
_entity_poly.type
_entity_poly.pdbx_seq_one_letter_code
_entity_poly.pdbx_strand_id
1 'polypeptide(L)'
;MDMIVSPRGIVDIERPGQGVLDLSQAGFGQALLDFAMFCSDQELECVGKQKKKGTSPKRLWVSEHPENLYDKARPVLERCVREGLSLPAARAPYLCRDTKREDLRELMAGLTEECIRICGRIGCTALIVRPLFSGVKPGDEWEVNRKYYLHFLELARENQVTILLENQCRDMNGHLVQGVCADGREAANWVDRLNEEAGEERFGFCIDTGACSLCGQDMQEFALSLGKRTKAVILRECDGHTECSRLPFTCAARGQSLTDWLGLIRGLRETGFDGRMILDLSDTAGAFSPILRPGLVKLARSTVEYFGWQIGLENLLKKYPSIVLFGAGNMCRNYMKCYGEKYLPLFTCDNNQTLWGTLFCGLEVRPPESLKDLPKDCVILICNIYYREIERQLRGMGILNPIEFFNDEYMPAFHFDRIEREWQEGV
;
A
#
# COMPACT_ATOMS: atom_id res chain seq x y z
N MET A 1 4.93 1.39 -9.88
CA MET A 1 4.34 0.94 -8.62
C MET A 1 3.18 0.02 -8.92
N ASP A 2 3.19 -1.17 -8.34
CA ASP A 2 2.13 -2.16 -8.49
C ASP A 2 0.98 -1.86 -7.52
N MET A 3 -0.27 -1.93 -8.01
CA MET A 3 -1.46 -1.65 -7.23
C MET A 3 -2.27 -2.93 -7.08
N ILE A 4 -2.14 -3.55 -5.92
CA ILE A 4 -2.62 -4.90 -5.61
C ILE A 4 -3.79 -4.79 -4.63
N VAL A 5 -4.81 -5.62 -4.78
CA VAL A 5 -5.92 -5.73 -3.82
C VAL A 5 -5.89 -7.08 -3.09
N SER A 6 -6.12 -7.07 -1.78
CA SER A 6 -6.38 -8.28 -1.01
C SER A 6 -7.77 -8.82 -1.36
N PRO A 7 -7.90 -10.09 -1.78
CA PRO A 7 -9.20 -10.69 -2.09
C PRO A 7 -10.02 -11.04 -0.84
N ARG A 8 -9.42 -10.98 0.36
CA ARG A 8 -10.09 -11.33 1.61
C ARG A 8 -11.26 -10.38 1.91
N GLY A 9 -12.35 -10.93 2.43
CA GLY A 9 -13.62 -10.20 2.63
C GLY A 9 -14.44 -9.96 1.35
N ILE A 10 -13.86 -10.19 0.17
CA ILE A 10 -14.50 -9.96 -1.14
C ILE A 10 -14.77 -11.29 -1.86
N VAL A 11 -13.75 -12.15 -1.96
CA VAL A 11 -13.78 -13.40 -2.71
C VAL A 11 -14.08 -14.57 -1.79
N ASP A 12 -15.08 -15.37 -2.17
CA ASP A 12 -15.39 -16.65 -1.53
C ASP A 12 -14.48 -17.76 -2.11
N ILE A 13 -13.88 -18.58 -1.25
CA ILE A 13 -12.93 -19.62 -1.68
C ILE A 13 -13.60 -20.77 -2.46
N GLU A 14 -14.85 -21.10 -2.15
CA GLU A 14 -15.61 -22.17 -2.80
C GLU A 14 -16.30 -21.68 -4.07
N ARG A 15 -16.65 -20.39 -4.12
CA ARG A 15 -17.36 -19.73 -5.22
C ARG A 15 -16.70 -18.39 -5.58
N PRO A 16 -15.46 -18.42 -6.11
CA PRO A 16 -14.70 -17.18 -6.35
C PRO A 16 -15.27 -16.32 -7.49
N GLY A 17 -16.22 -16.85 -8.27
CA GLY A 17 -16.65 -16.27 -9.54
C GLY A 17 -17.05 -14.79 -9.47
N GLN A 18 -17.96 -14.45 -8.57
CA GLN A 18 -18.49 -13.09 -8.44
C GLN A 18 -17.45 -12.14 -7.85
N GLY A 19 -16.82 -12.51 -6.73
CA GLY A 19 -15.87 -11.64 -6.04
C GLY A 19 -14.68 -11.28 -6.92
N VAL A 20 -14.13 -12.24 -7.68
CA VAL A 20 -13.02 -12.00 -8.61
C VAL A 20 -13.46 -11.09 -9.77
N LEU A 21 -14.68 -11.30 -10.28
CA LEU A 21 -15.24 -10.45 -11.33
C LEU A 21 -15.41 -9.00 -10.85
N ASP A 22 -15.88 -8.80 -9.61
CA ASP A 22 -16.04 -7.48 -9.01
C ASP A 22 -14.69 -6.74 -8.90
N LEU A 23 -13.62 -7.45 -8.54
CA LEU A 23 -12.26 -6.89 -8.50
C LEU A 23 -11.79 -6.43 -9.90
N SER A 24 -11.94 -7.32 -10.90
CA SER A 24 -11.54 -7.03 -12.28
C SER A 24 -12.35 -5.87 -12.88
N GLN A 25 -13.67 -5.86 -12.69
CA GLN A 25 -14.56 -4.78 -13.17
C GLN A 25 -14.36 -3.44 -12.46
N ALA A 26 -13.81 -3.45 -11.24
CA ALA A 26 -13.42 -2.23 -10.55
C ALA A 26 -12.11 -1.63 -11.09
N GLY A 27 -11.41 -2.33 -12.00
CA GLY A 27 -10.18 -1.85 -12.63
C GLY A 27 -8.89 -2.33 -11.96
N PHE A 28 -8.96 -3.30 -11.05
CA PHE A 28 -7.75 -3.97 -10.58
C PHE A 28 -7.23 -4.93 -11.66
N GLY A 29 -5.93 -4.88 -11.94
CA GLY A 29 -5.22 -5.86 -12.78
C GLY A 29 -4.34 -6.83 -11.98
N GLN A 30 -4.24 -6.61 -10.68
CA GLN A 30 -3.37 -7.36 -9.77
C GLN A 30 -4.10 -7.64 -8.45
N ALA A 31 -3.95 -8.86 -7.92
CA ALA A 31 -4.49 -9.25 -6.62
C ALA A 31 -3.42 -9.96 -5.78
N LEU A 32 -3.59 -9.94 -4.46
CA LEU A 32 -2.72 -10.65 -3.52
C LEU A 32 -3.13 -12.12 -3.49
N LEU A 33 -2.16 -13.04 -3.57
CA LEU A 33 -2.39 -14.43 -3.18
C LEU A 33 -2.28 -14.56 -1.65
N ASP A 34 -3.38 -14.34 -0.95
CA ASP A 34 -3.42 -14.46 0.51
C ASP A 34 -3.70 -15.90 0.95
N PHE A 35 -2.66 -16.63 1.36
CA PHE A 35 -2.79 -18.01 1.79
C PHE A 35 -3.53 -18.17 3.13
N ALA A 36 -3.69 -17.09 3.91
CA ALA A 36 -4.51 -17.12 5.11
C ALA A 36 -6.01 -17.35 4.80
N MET A 37 -6.45 -17.14 3.54
CA MET A 37 -7.79 -17.53 3.10
C MET A 37 -7.98 -19.05 3.03
N PHE A 38 -6.90 -19.80 2.82
CA PHE A 38 -6.93 -21.25 2.65
C PHE A 38 -6.45 -22.00 3.90
N CYS A 39 -5.65 -21.37 4.75
CA CYS A 39 -5.32 -21.85 6.09
C CYS A 39 -5.42 -20.66 7.06
N SER A 40 -6.60 -20.46 7.65
CA SER A 40 -6.82 -19.29 8.50
C SER A 40 -6.16 -19.44 9.87
N ASP A 41 -5.97 -18.32 10.53
CA ASP A 41 -5.56 -18.25 11.93
C ASP A 41 -6.51 -19.05 12.84
N GLN A 42 -7.83 -19.04 12.61
CA GLN A 42 -8.76 -19.92 13.35
C GLN A 42 -8.54 -21.41 13.08
N GLU A 43 -8.16 -21.78 11.85
CA GLU A 43 -7.83 -23.17 11.49
C GLU A 43 -6.58 -23.64 12.24
N LEU A 44 -5.56 -22.79 12.29
CA LEU A 44 -4.31 -23.01 13.03
C LEU A 44 -4.56 -23.15 14.54
N GLU A 45 -5.42 -22.31 15.12
CA GLU A 45 -5.80 -22.40 16.54
C GLU A 45 -6.53 -23.70 16.90
N CYS A 46 -7.12 -24.38 15.91
CA CYS A 46 -7.88 -25.60 16.10
C CYS A 46 -7.09 -26.89 15.84
N VAL A 47 -5.82 -26.79 15.41
CA VAL A 47 -4.94 -27.97 15.18
C VAL A 47 -4.89 -28.85 16.44
N GLY A 48 -5.14 -30.15 16.26
CA GLY A 48 -5.11 -31.15 17.34
C GLY A 48 -6.34 -31.16 18.25
N LYS A 49 -7.30 -30.25 18.09
CA LYS A 49 -8.54 -30.23 18.88
C LYS A 49 -9.58 -31.18 18.27
N GLN A 50 -10.36 -31.88 19.10
CA GLN A 50 -11.43 -32.75 18.63
C GLN A 50 -12.50 -31.98 17.85
N LYS A 51 -12.85 -32.47 16.66
CA LYS A 51 -13.86 -31.85 15.79
C LYS A 51 -15.21 -31.82 16.51
N LYS A 52 -15.83 -30.64 16.62
CA LYS A 52 -17.20 -30.51 17.17
C LYS A 52 -18.14 -31.38 16.33
N LYS A 53 -18.96 -32.22 17.01
CA LYS A 53 -20.04 -33.01 16.37
C LYS A 53 -20.91 -32.07 15.52
N GLY A 54 -20.92 -32.27 14.21
CA GLY A 54 -21.68 -31.45 13.26
C GLY A 54 -20.84 -30.72 12.20
N THR A 55 -19.51 -30.73 12.31
CA THR A 55 -18.65 -30.31 11.19
C THR A 55 -18.72 -31.35 10.07
N SER A 56 -19.00 -30.90 8.84
CA SER A 56 -19.17 -31.80 7.70
C SER A 56 -17.90 -32.65 7.52
N PRO A 57 -17.99 -33.99 7.42
CA PRO A 57 -16.84 -34.90 7.38
C PRO A 57 -15.95 -34.76 6.13
N LYS A 58 -16.25 -33.83 5.21
CA LYS A 58 -15.55 -33.62 3.93
C LYS A 58 -14.57 -32.43 3.89
N ARG A 59 -14.49 -31.61 4.95
CA ARG A 59 -13.60 -30.43 4.92
C ARG A 59 -12.17 -30.88 5.26
N LEU A 60 -11.29 -30.92 4.25
CA LEU A 60 -9.85 -31.12 4.41
C LEU A 60 -9.23 -29.85 4.99
N TRP A 61 -8.54 -29.99 6.11
CA TRP A 61 -7.83 -28.90 6.78
C TRP A 61 -6.41 -28.86 6.25
N VAL A 62 -6.01 -27.70 5.75
CA VAL A 62 -4.63 -27.48 5.28
C VAL A 62 -3.66 -27.53 6.45
N SER A 63 -4.11 -27.16 7.65
CA SER A 63 -3.29 -27.31 8.86
C SER A 63 -3.03 -28.77 9.27
N GLU A 64 -3.85 -29.73 8.81
CA GLU A 64 -3.62 -31.18 8.98
C GLU A 64 -2.84 -31.77 7.80
N HIS A 65 -2.96 -31.17 6.61
CA HIS A 65 -2.36 -31.59 5.35
C HIS A 65 -1.83 -30.40 4.52
N PRO A 66 -0.68 -29.81 4.90
CA PRO A 66 -0.12 -28.63 4.23
C PRO A 66 0.08 -28.82 2.72
N GLU A 67 0.39 -30.04 2.28
CA GLU A 67 0.58 -30.42 0.87
C GLU A 67 -0.66 -30.15 0.00
N ASN A 68 -1.85 -30.05 0.60
CA ASN A 68 -3.10 -29.77 -0.11
C ASN A 68 -3.38 -28.27 -0.27
N LEU A 69 -2.48 -27.38 0.17
CA LEU A 69 -2.66 -25.93 0.08
C LEU A 69 -2.90 -25.47 -1.36
N TYR A 70 -2.14 -26.01 -2.33
CA TYR A 70 -2.32 -25.67 -3.74
C TYR A 70 -3.71 -26.04 -4.26
N ASP A 71 -4.18 -27.24 -3.95
CA ASP A 71 -5.48 -27.73 -4.42
C ASP A 71 -6.64 -26.90 -3.86
N LYS A 72 -6.51 -26.42 -2.62
CA LYS A 72 -7.48 -25.50 -1.99
C LYS A 72 -7.42 -24.10 -2.60
N ALA A 73 -6.23 -23.62 -2.97
CA ALA A 73 -6.06 -22.30 -3.60
C ALA A 73 -6.45 -22.27 -5.09
N ARG A 74 -6.32 -23.41 -5.79
CA ARG A 74 -6.46 -23.53 -7.25
C ARG A 74 -7.73 -22.90 -7.82
N PRO A 75 -8.94 -23.08 -7.25
CA PRO A 75 -10.16 -22.48 -7.82
C PRO A 75 -10.09 -20.94 -7.87
N VAL A 76 -9.52 -20.31 -6.84
CA VAL A 76 -9.33 -18.85 -6.79
C VAL A 76 -8.26 -18.44 -7.81
N LEU A 77 -7.12 -19.14 -7.85
CA LEU A 77 -6.02 -18.88 -8.79
C LEU A 77 -6.50 -18.91 -10.25
N GLU A 78 -7.16 -19.99 -10.65
CA GLU A 78 -7.67 -20.16 -12.01
C GLU A 78 -8.71 -19.10 -12.36
N ARG A 79 -9.52 -18.68 -11.38
CA ARG A 79 -10.50 -17.63 -11.59
C ARG A 79 -9.83 -16.26 -11.77
N CYS A 80 -8.82 -15.92 -10.96
CA CYS A 80 -8.04 -14.70 -11.13
C CYS A 80 -7.41 -14.61 -12.52
N VAL A 81 -6.73 -15.67 -12.97
CA VAL A 81 -6.10 -15.72 -14.29
C VAL A 81 -7.14 -15.54 -15.40
N ARG A 82 -8.31 -16.19 -15.30
CA ARG A 82 -9.38 -16.07 -16.28
C ARG A 82 -9.92 -14.65 -16.42
N GLU A 83 -10.00 -13.91 -15.31
CA GLU A 83 -10.52 -12.53 -15.27
C GLU A 83 -9.40 -11.48 -15.48
N GLY A 84 -8.19 -11.91 -15.87
CA GLY A 84 -7.07 -11.02 -16.18
C GLY A 84 -6.34 -10.45 -14.97
N LEU A 85 -6.50 -11.04 -13.78
CA LEU A 85 -5.78 -10.63 -12.58
C LEU A 85 -4.48 -11.42 -12.43
N SER A 86 -3.36 -10.71 -12.47
CA SER A 86 -2.05 -11.27 -12.10
C SER A 86 -1.86 -11.30 -10.59
N LEU A 87 -0.99 -12.18 -10.10
CA LEU A 87 -0.73 -12.40 -8.68
C LEU A 87 0.77 -12.17 -8.36
N PRO A 88 1.26 -10.92 -8.39
CA PRO A 88 2.70 -10.62 -8.27
C PRO A 88 3.22 -10.62 -6.82
N ALA A 89 2.33 -10.82 -5.84
CA ALA A 89 2.66 -10.98 -4.43
C ALA A 89 1.75 -12.00 -3.76
N ALA A 90 2.28 -12.64 -2.73
CA ALA A 90 1.57 -13.55 -1.85
C ALA A 90 1.83 -13.21 -0.39
N ARG A 91 0.96 -13.68 0.51
CA ARG A 91 1.15 -13.61 1.96
C ARG A 91 0.95 -15.01 2.54
N ALA A 92 1.92 -15.48 3.32
CA ALA A 92 1.85 -16.78 3.98
C ALA A 92 0.78 -16.80 5.10
N PRO A 93 0.26 -17.98 5.48
CA PRO A 93 -0.56 -18.11 6.68
C PRO A 93 0.20 -17.59 7.91
N TYR A 94 -0.54 -17.15 8.93
CA TYR A 94 0.03 -16.57 10.14
C TYR A 94 -0.83 -16.86 11.36
N LEU A 95 -0.23 -16.75 12.55
CA LEU A 95 -0.89 -16.97 13.82
C LEU A 95 -1.63 -15.70 14.30
N CYS A 96 -2.71 -15.90 15.07
CA CYS A 96 -3.37 -14.80 15.81
C CYS A 96 -2.35 -14.15 16.77
N ARG A 97 -2.37 -12.82 16.90
CA ARG A 97 -1.41 -12.08 17.74
C ARG A 97 -1.49 -12.43 19.24
N ASP A 98 -2.66 -12.89 19.68
CA ASP A 98 -2.96 -13.28 21.06
C ASP A 98 -2.82 -14.79 21.31
N THR A 99 -2.35 -15.55 20.30
CA THR A 99 -2.21 -17.01 20.39
C THR A 99 -1.40 -17.44 21.62
N LYS A 100 -1.81 -18.56 22.20
CA LYS A 100 -1.06 -19.26 23.26
C LYS A 100 -0.36 -20.51 22.73
N ARG A 101 -0.41 -20.75 21.42
CA ARG A 101 0.17 -21.93 20.76
C ARG A 101 1.66 -21.69 20.52
N GLU A 102 2.51 -22.47 21.19
CA GLU A 102 3.97 -22.44 21.01
C GLU A 102 4.48 -23.61 20.16
N ASP A 103 3.60 -24.57 19.85
CA ASP A 103 3.88 -25.86 19.21
C ASP A 103 3.76 -25.86 17.68
N LEU A 104 3.35 -24.74 17.08
CA LEU A 104 3.01 -24.68 15.65
C LEU A 104 4.19 -24.34 14.73
N ARG A 105 5.40 -24.18 15.26
CA ARG A 105 6.56 -23.68 14.48
C ARG A 105 6.87 -24.52 13.24
N GLU A 106 6.91 -25.85 13.38
CA GLU A 106 7.20 -26.76 12.26
C GLU A 106 6.11 -26.72 11.19
N LEU A 107 4.84 -26.63 11.63
CA LEU A 107 3.71 -26.46 10.71
C LEU A 107 3.81 -25.13 9.93
N MET A 108 4.15 -24.03 10.61
CA MET A 108 4.35 -22.73 9.94
C MET A 108 5.46 -22.78 8.89
N ALA A 109 6.56 -23.49 9.19
CA ALA A 109 7.63 -23.71 8.23
C ALA A 109 7.14 -24.52 7.02
N GLY A 110 6.47 -25.65 7.25
CA GLY A 110 5.92 -26.49 6.17
C GLY A 110 4.93 -25.74 5.28
N LEU A 111 4.03 -24.94 5.87
CA LEU A 111 3.10 -24.08 5.11
C LEU A 111 3.84 -23.03 4.27
N THR A 112 4.89 -22.41 4.83
CA THR A 112 5.68 -21.41 4.10
C THR A 112 6.44 -22.03 2.93
N GLU A 113 6.98 -23.24 3.08
CA GLU A 113 7.60 -23.97 1.97
C GLU A 113 6.61 -24.23 0.83
N GLU A 114 5.40 -24.69 1.16
CA GLU A 114 4.33 -24.87 0.17
C GLU A 114 3.97 -23.55 -0.51
N CYS A 115 3.86 -22.45 0.25
CA CYS A 115 3.65 -21.12 -0.33
C CYS A 115 4.75 -20.75 -1.35
N ILE A 116 6.02 -21.01 -1.05
CA ILE A 116 7.14 -20.71 -1.95
C ILE A 116 7.05 -21.53 -3.24
N ARG A 117 6.78 -22.85 -3.13
CA ARG A 117 6.60 -23.75 -4.28
C ARG A 117 5.45 -23.29 -5.17
N ILE A 118 4.32 -22.89 -4.56
CA ILE A 118 3.16 -22.37 -5.29
C ILE A 118 3.51 -21.05 -5.98
N CYS A 119 4.23 -20.15 -5.29
CA CYS A 119 4.67 -18.88 -5.86
C CYS A 119 5.54 -19.10 -7.11
N GLY A 120 6.55 -19.98 -7.02
CA GLY A 120 7.39 -20.34 -8.17
C GLY A 120 6.59 -20.92 -9.33
N ARG A 121 5.62 -21.80 -9.05
CA ARG A 121 4.75 -22.41 -10.08
C ARG A 121 3.91 -21.39 -10.85
N ILE A 122 3.45 -20.32 -10.20
CA ILE A 122 2.55 -19.32 -10.82
C ILE A 122 3.28 -18.04 -11.24
N GLY A 123 4.60 -17.95 -11.02
CA GLY A 123 5.39 -16.75 -11.31
C GLY A 123 5.17 -15.59 -10.33
N CYS A 124 4.70 -15.87 -9.10
CA CYS A 124 4.64 -14.88 -8.03
C CYS A 124 6.05 -14.68 -7.46
N THR A 125 6.54 -13.44 -7.44
CA THR A 125 7.94 -13.13 -7.14
C THR A 125 8.18 -12.62 -5.73
N ALA A 126 7.13 -12.36 -4.95
CA ALA A 126 7.23 -11.85 -3.59
C ALA A 126 6.31 -12.60 -2.63
N LEU A 127 6.86 -13.09 -1.52
CA LEU A 127 6.09 -13.75 -0.45
C LEU A 127 6.30 -13.02 0.86
N ILE A 128 5.23 -12.46 1.42
CA ILE A 128 5.21 -11.83 2.74
C ILE A 128 5.11 -12.92 3.79
N VAL A 129 6.07 -12.96 4.70
CA VAL A 129 6.18 -13.94 5.78
C VAL A 129 6.40 -13.20 7.09
N ARG A 130 5.40 -13.26 7.98
CA ARG A 130 5.49 -12.64 9.31
C ARG A 130 6.58 -13.30 10.15
N PRO A 131 7.36 -12.52 10.93
CA PRO A 131 8.29 -13.06 11.90
C PRO A 131 7.58 -13.95 12.93
N LEU A 132 8.26 -14.99 13.38
CA LEU A 132 7.85 -15.79 14.53
C LEU A 132 7.91 -14.94 15.81
N PHE A 133 6.82 -14.98 16.58
CA PHE A 133 6.73 -14.34 17.89
C PHE A 133 6.28 -15.30 19.00
N SER A 134 5.46 -16.30 18.66
CA SER A 134 4.94 -17.25 19.65
C SER A 134 6.00 -18.26 20.09
N GLY A 135 6.11 -18.51 21.40
CA GLY A 135 7.14 -19.35 21.99
C GLY A 135 8.57 -18.81 21.83
N VAL A 136 8.72 -17.51 21.50
CA VAL A 136 10.01 -16.83 21.38
C VAL A 136 10.28 -16.05 22.67
N LYS A 137 11.43 -16.30 23.29
CA LYS A 137 11.82 -15.61 24.52
C LYS A 137 12.31 -14.19 24.20
N PRO A 138 12.05 -13.21 25.07
CA PRO A 138 12.62 -11.88 24.92
C PRO A 138 14.16 -11.92 24.83
N GLY A 139 14.72 -11.27 23.82
CA GLY A 139 16.15 -11.27 23.50
C GLY A 139 16.58 -12.33 22.46
N ASP A 140 15.76 -13.37 22.24
CA ASP A 140 16.05 -14.44 21.28
C ASP A 140 15.40 -14.18 19.89
N GLU A 141 14.68 -13.07 19.72
CA GLU A 141 13.86 -12.80 18.52
C GLU A 141 14.68 -12.88 17.24
N TRP A 142 15.84 -12.23 17.22
CA TRP A 142 16.73 -12.25 16.06
C TRP A 142 17.22 -13.66 15.74
N GLU A 143 17.78 -14.40 16.71
CA GLU A 143 18.39 -15.71 16.45
C GLU A 143 17.36 -16.75 16.02
N VAL A 144 16.14 -16.70 16.57
CA VAL A 144 15.04 -17.58 16.16
C VAL A 144 14.59 -17.24 14.74
N ASN A 145 14.35 -15.96 14.44
CA ASN A 145 13.86 -15.55 13.13
C ASN A 145 14.92 -15.64 12.04
N ARG A 146 16.18 -15.38 12.34
CA ARG A 146 17.32 -15.59 11.44
C ARG A 146 17.34 -17.02 10.92
N LYS A 147 17.28 -18.01 11.82
CA LYS A 147 17.24 -19.42 11.45
C LYS A 147 15.99 -19.76 10.63
N TYR A 148 14.83 -19.21 11.02
CA TYR A 148 13.57 -19.42 10.33
C TYR A 148 13.60 -18.89 8.89
N TYR A 149 14.07 -17.66 8.66
CA TYR A 149 14.14 -17.08 7.31
C TYR A 149 15.19 -17.76 6.44
N LEU A 150 16.37 -18.08 6.99
CA LEU A 150 17.43 -18.77 6.25
C LEU A 150 17.08 -20.23 5.90
N HIS A 151 16.21 -20.87 6.67
CA HIS A 151 15.67 -22.20 6.33
C HIS A 151 15.03 -22.22 4.94
N PHE A 152 14.42 -21.11 4.51
CA PHE A 152 13.75 -21.01 3.20
C PHE A 152 14.66 -20.56 2.06
N LEU A 153 15.93 -20.24 2.31
CA LEU A 153 16.81 -19.55 1.36
C LEU A 153 16.95 -20.30 0.03
N GLU A 154 17.35 -21.57 0.06
CA GLU A 154 17.54 -22.36 -1.16
C GLU A 154 16.23 -22.56 -1.91
N LEU A 155 15.14 -22.86 -1.19
CA LEU A 155 13.83 -23.04 -1.80
C LEU A 155 13.34 -21.74 -2.48
N ALA A 156 13.58 -20.58 -1.85
CA ALA A 156 13.24 -19.28 -2.41
C ALA A 156 14.09 -18.95 -3.65
N ARG A 157 15.37 -19.35 -3.69
CA ARG A 157 16.23 -19.24 -4.89
C ARG A 157 15.70 -20.06 -6.05
N GLU A 158 15.45 -21.34 -5.81
CA GLU A 158 14.95 -22.27 -6.82
C GLU A 158 13.65 -21.78 -7.45
N ASN A 159 12.78 -21.17 -6.65
CA ASN A 159 11.47 -20.66 -7.07
C ASN A 159 11.49 -19.17 -7.46
N GLN A 160 12.64 -18.50 -7.43
CA GLN A 160 12.81 -17.07 -7.73
C GLN A 160 11.87 -16.15 -6.94
N VAL A 161 11.66 -16.47 -5.66
CA VAL A 161 10.82 -15.71 -4.73
C VAL A 161 11.70 -14.85 -3.83
N THR A 162 11.33 -13.59 -3.63
CA THR A 162 11.88 -12.73 -2.58
C THR A 162 10.99 -12.84 -1.35
N ILE A 163 11.57 -13.13 -0.18
CA ILE A 163 10.84 -13.22 1.09
C ILE A 163 10.79 -11.84 1.74
N LEU A 164 9.59 -11.37 2.07
CA LEU A 164 9.38 -10.07 2.69
C LEU A 164 9.03 -10.24 4.17
N LEU A 165 9.89 -9.71 5.05
CA LEU A 165 9.59 -9.57 6.47
C LEU A 165 8.47 -8.54 6.66
N GLU A 166 7.71 -8.62 7.74
CA GLU A 166 6.60 -7.71 8.02
C GLU A 166 6.66 -7.21 9.46
N ASN A 167 6.50 -5.90 9.69
CA ASN A 167 6.44 -5.34 11.05
C ASN A 167 5.22 -5.85 11.81
N GLN A 168 5.43 -6.24 13.06
CA GLN A 168 4.39 -6.84 13.89
C GLN A 168 4.04 -5.96 15.09
N CYS A 169 2.81 -6.10 15.56
CA CYS A 169 2.43 -5.78 16.93
C CYS A 169 2.18 -7.08 17.72
N ARG A 170 2.27 -6.98 19.03
CA ARG A 170 2.10 -8.08 19.98
C ARG A 170 0.94 -7.77 20.91
N ASP A 171 0.09 -8.77 21.15
CA ASP A 171 -0.91 -8.68 22.20
C ASP A 171 -0.28 -8.97 23.58
N MET A 172 -0.43 -8.01 24.49
CA MET A 172 -0.11 -8.14 25.90
C MET A 172 -1.38 -7.95 26.73
N ASN A 173 -2.13 -9.04 26.91
CA ASN A 173 -3.37 -9.08 27.69
C ASN A 173 -4.45 -8.12 27.15
N GLY A 174 -4.63 -8.08 25.83
CA GLY A 174 -5.57 -7.20 25.14
C GLY A 174 -5.02 -5.81 24.84
N HIS A 175 -3.78 -5.50 25.24
CA HIS A 175 -3.07 -4.29 24.83
C HIS A 175 -2.10 -4.60 23.70
N LEU A 176 -2.29 -3.95 22.56
CA LEU A 176 -1.39 -4.10 21.42
C LEU A 176 -0.17 -3.18 21.60
N VAL A 177 1.01 -3.78 21.61
CA VAL A 177 2.30 -3.10 21.74
C VAL A 177 3.23 -3.47 20.60
N GLN A 178 4.37 -2.77 20.49
CA GLN A 178 5.38 -3.05 19.47
C GLN A 178 5.86 -4.50 19.55
N GLY A 179 5.88 -5.18 18.40
CA GLY A 179 6.35 -6.56 18.25
C GLY A 179 7.65 -6.66 17.47
N VAL A 180 7.92 -7.84 16.92
CA VAL A 180 9.11 -8.11 16.12
C VAL A 180 9.12 -7.22 14.87
N CYS A 181 10.29 -6.64 14.55
CA CYS A 181 10.48 -5.72 13.44
C CYS A 181 9.55 -4.48 13.48
N ALA A 182 9.09 -4.09 14.67
CA ALA A 182 8.34 -2.85 14.85
C ALA A 182 9.25 -1.61 14.74
N ASP A 183 10.54 -1.70 15.09
CA ASP A 183 11.49 -0.61 14.89
C ASP A 183 12.08 -0.64 13.48
N GLY A 184 12.11 0.52 12.80
CA GLY A 184 12.52 0.61 11.40
C GLY A 184 14.02 0.36 11.17
N ARG A 185 14.87 0.72 12.15
CA ARG A 185 16.32 0.51 12.06
C ARG A 185 16.67 -0.94 12.35
N GLU A 186 16.01 -1.54 13.34
CA GLU A 186 16.10 -2.96 13.62
C GLU A 186 15.65 -3.78 12.42
N ALA A 187 14.48 -3.47 11.85
CA ALA A 187 13.96 -4.13 10.66
C ALA A 187 14.91 -4.03 9.46
N ALA A 188 15.50 -2.85 9.22
CA ALA A 188 16.50 -2.66 8.18
C ALA A 188 17.76 -3.53 8.40
N ASN A 189 18.28 -3.54 9.63
CA ASN A 189 19.43 -4.36 10.02
C ASN A 189 19.15 -5.87 9.86
N TRP A 190 17.94 -6.32 10.18
CA TRP A 190 17.54 -7.71 9.97
C TRP A 190 17.61 -8.10 8.50
N VAL A 191 17.02 -7.29 7.62
CA VAL A 191 17.05 -7.53 6.17
C VAL A 191 18.48 -7.54 5.64
N ASP A 192 19.32 -6.59 6.06
CA ASP A 192 20.71 -6.51 5.61
C ASP A 192 21.51 -7.74 6.01
N ARG A 193 21.44 -8.15 7.27
CA ARG A 193 22.18 -9.32 7.78
C ARG A 193 21.71 -10.62 7.14
N LEU A 194 20.40 -10.76 6.90
CA LEU A 194 19.87 -11.91 6.16
C LEU A 194 20.39 -11.96 4.72
N ASN A 195 20.45 -10.81 4.02
CA ASN A 195 20.97 -10.73 2.66
C ASN A 195 22.49 -10.89 2.60
N GLU A 196 23.24 -10.41 3.59
CA GLU A 196 24.67 -10.63 3.72
C GLU A 196 24.98 -12.14 3.83
N GLU A 197 24.24 -12.85 4.68
CA GLU A 197 24.38 -14.30 4.81
C GLU A 197 23.90 -15.08 3.59
N ALA A 198 22.88 -14.56 2.90
CA ALA A 198 22.43 -15.11 1.62
C ALA A 198 23.42 -14.84 0.48
N GLY A 199 24.30 -13.83 0.58
CA GLY A 199 25.16 -13.39 -0.51
C GLY A 199 24.41 -12.80 -1.71
N GLU A 200 23.11 -12.52 -1.57
CA GLU A 200 22.24 -11.92 -2.60
C GLU A 200 21.05 -11.21 -1.94
N GLU A 201 20.36 -10.37 -2.70
CA GLU A 201 19.13 -9.71 -2.25
C GLU A 201 17.93 -10.67 -2.36
N ARG A 202 17.82 -11.59 -1.39
CA ARG A 202 16.73 -12.57 -1.31
C ARG A 202 15.62 -12.16 -0.33
N PHE A 203 15.95 -11.27 0.61
CA PHE A 203 15.07 -10.76 1.65
C PHE A 203 14.78 -9.28 1.44
N GLY A 204 13.54 -8.90 1.69
CA GLY A 204 13.08 -7.52 1.69
C GLY A 204 12.12 -7.26 2.83
N PHE A 205 11.47 -6.09 2.81
CA PHE A 205 10.52 -5.70 3.84
C PHE A 205 9.16 -5.32 3.25
N CYS A 206 8.11 -5.65 3.98
CA CYS A 206 6.73 -5.28 3.75
C CYS A 206 6.24 -4.46 4.95
N ILE A 207 5.90 -3.19 4.73
CA ILE A 207 5.33 -2.34 5.78
C ILE A 207 3.83 -2.64 5.89
N ASP A 208 3.35 -3.05 7.05
CA ASP A 208 1.93 -3.14 7.42
C ASP A 208 1.53 -1.84 8.17
N THR A 209 0.75 -0.99 7.52
CA THR A 209 0.33 0.30 8.08
C THR A 209 -0.61 0.15 9.27
N GLY A 210 -1.38 -0.94 9.33
CA GLY A 210 -2.25 -1.21 10.47
C GLY A 210 -1.43 -1.56 11.72
N ALA A 211 -0.36 -2.34 11.58
CA ALA A 211 0.57 -2.60 12.68
C ALA A 211 1.26 -1.32 13.18
N CYS A 212 1.65 -0.41 12.27
CA CYS A 212 2.16 0.90 12.65
C CYS A 212 1.13 1.74 13.43
N SER A 213 -0.12 1.81 12.95
CA SER A 213 -1.19 2.55 13.62
C SER A 213 -1.52 2.01 15.01
N LEU A 214 -1.58 0.68 15.17
CA LEU A 214 -1.83 0.03 16.46
C LEU A 214 -0.75 0.30 17.50
N CYS A 215 0.46 0.63 17.05
CA CYS A 215 1.61 0.90 17.90
C CYS A 215 2.02 2.38 17.92
N GLY A 216 1.21 3.28 17.34
CA GLY A 216 1.47 4.72 17.31
C GLY A 216 2.82 5.09 16.68
N GLN A 217 3.23 4.38 15.63
CA GLN A 217 4.54 4.55 15.01
C GLN A 217 4.58 5.74 14.04
N ASP A 218 5.72 6.44 14.02
CA ASP A 218 6.01 7.43 12.98
C ASP A 218 6.28 6.71 11.67
N MET A 219 5.31 6.76 10.74
CA MET A 219 5.42 6.04 9.48
C MET A 219 6.44 6.68 8.53
N GLN A 220 6.77 7.96 8.71
CA GLN A 220 7.81 8.63 7.94
C GLN A 220 9.18 8.11 8.34
N GLU A 221 9.54 8.14 9.63
CA GLU A 221 10.82 7.61 10.12
C GLU A 221 10.96 6.12 9.79
N PHE A 222 9.88 5.35 9.94
CA PHE A 222 9.88 3.93 9.64
C PHE A 222 10.20 3.65 8.16
N ALA A 223 9.52 4.34 7.23
CA ALA A 223 9.77 4.20 5.81
C ALA A 223 11.19 4.67 5.42
N LEU A 224 11.66 5.79 5.99
CA LEU A 224 13.01 6.31 5.74
C LEU A 224 14.10 5.34 6.21
N SER A 225 13.92 4.73 7.39
CA SER A 225 14.87 3.78 7.96
C SER A 225 15.03 2.53 7.08
N LEU A 226 13.92 2.03 6.52
CA LEU A 226 13.94 0.89 5.60
C LEU A 226 14.49 1.26 4.23
N GLY A 227 14.09 2.41 3.68
CA GLY A 227 14.50 2.89 2.36
C GLY A 227 14.21 1.87 1.25
N LYS A 228 15.22 1.55 0.45
CA LYS A 228 15.12 0.62 -0.70
C LYS A 228 14.78 -0.83 -0.32
N ARG A 229 14.86 -1.18 0.96
CA ARG A 229 14.49 -2.51 1.49
C ARG A 229 12.99 -2.72 1.46
N THR A 230 12.20 -1.65 1.50
CA THR A 230 10.74 -1.69 1.37
C THR A 230 10.37 -2.13 -0.05
N LYS A 231 9.92 -3.38 -0.20
CA LYS A 231 9.46 -3.96 -1.48
C LYS A 231 7.94 -3.96 -1.59
N ALA A 232 7.24 -3.93 -0.46
CA ALA A 232 5.79 -3.89 -0.41
C ALA A 232 5.29 -3.03 0.75
N VAL A 233 4.05 -2.56 0.64
CA VAL A 233 3.30 -1.89 1.70
C VAL A 233 1.88 -2.45 1.70
N ILE A 234 1.43 -3.02 2.81
CA ILE A 234 0.02 -3.35 3.06
C ILE A 234 -0.65 -2.08 3.58
N LEU A 235 -1.48 -1.46 2.74
CA LEU A 235 -2.35 -0.34 3.06
C LEU A 235 -3.65 -0.85 3.68
N ARG A 236 -3.76 -0.65 4.99
CA ARG A 236 -5.00 -0.87 5.74
C ARG A 236 -5.12 0.12 6.89
N GLU A 237 -6.33 0.41 7.28
CA GLU A 237 -6.65 1.32 8.38
C GLU A 237 -7.24 0.56 9.57
N CYS A 238 -6.99 1.07 10.77
CA CYS A 238 -7.65 0.63 12.01
C CYS A 238 -7.96 1.85 12.88
N ASP A 239 -8.63 1.65 14.02
CA ASP A 239 -8.88 2.72 15.01
C ASP A 239 -7.72 2.95 16.00
N GLY A 240 -6.57 2.34 15.74
CA GLY A 240 -5.39 2.42 16.62
C GLY A 240 -5.47 1.57 17.88
N HIS A 241 -6.59 0.85 18.09
CA HIS A 241 -6.80 0.02 19.28
C HIS A 241 -7.16 -1.43 18.92
N THR A 242 -7.96 -1.61 17.87
CA THR A 242 -8.51 -2.90 17.45
C THR A 242 -7.82 -3.36 16.17
N GLU A 243 -7.28 -4.58 16.18
CA GLU A 243 -6.78 -5.22 14.97
C GLU A 243 -7.92 -5.40 13.96
N CYS A 244 -7.89 -4.59 12.90
CA CYS A 244 -8.83 -4.67 11.79
C CYS A 244 -8.19 -4.11 10.51
N SER A 245 -8.78 -4.44 9.36
CA SER A 245 -8.37 -4.02 8.02
C SER A 245 -9.51 -3.26 7.37
N ARG A 246 -9.56 -1.95 7.66
CA ARG A 246 -10.53 -1.03 7.08
C ARG A 246 -9.95 -0.31 5.88
N LEU A 247 -10.81 0.11 4.96
CA LEU A 247 -10.43 0.95 3.81
C LEU A 247 -9.80 2.27 4.32
N PRO A 248 -8.67 2.74 3.77
CA PRO A 248 -8.11 4.04 4.13
C PRO A 248 -9.12 5.18 4.05
N PHE A 249 -9.00 6.13 4.98
CA PHE A 249 -9.87 7.29 5.17
C PHE A 249 -11.27 7.00 5.74
N THR A 250 -11.51 5.79 6.25
CA THR A 250 -12.79 5.43 6.87
C THR A 250 -12.76 5.46 8.40
N CYS A 251 -11.58 5.37 9.02
CA CYS A 251 -11.37 5.71 10.43
C CYS A 251 -11.09 7.20 10.57
N ALA A 252 -12.14 8.02 10.54
CA ALA A 252 -12.02 9.46 10.63
C ALA A 252 -12.75 10.05 11.84
N ALA A 253 -12.17 11.09 12.44
CA ALA A 253 -12.79 11.90 13.47
C ALA A 253 -12.58 13.38 13.14
N ARG A 254 -13.63 14.20 13.32
CA ARG A 254 -13.57 15.65 13.04
C ARG A 254 -13.07 15.99 11.63
N GLY A 255 -13.40 15.14 10.64
CA GLY A 255 -13.02 15.32 9.24
C GLY A 255 -11.56 14.96 8.90
N GLN A 256 -10.83 14.31 9.82
CA GLN A 256 -9.46 13.85 9.60
C GLN A 256 -9.35 12.35 9.84
N SER A 257 -8.55 11.66 9.02
CA SER A 257 -8.18 10.27 9.30
C SER A 257 -7.33 10.20 10.56
N LEU A 258 -7.49 9.11 11.32
CA LEU A 258 -6.72 8.82 12.52
C LEU A 258 -5.35 8.18 12.23
N THR A 259 -5.15 7.64 11.03
CA THR A 259 -3.89 7.01 10.63
C THR A 259 -2.93 8.06 10.05
N ASP A 260 -1.64 7.89 10.32
CA ASP A 260 -0.56 8.76 9.81
C ASP A 260 -0.29 8.57 8.31
N TRP A 261 -1.29 8.86 7.48
CA TRP A 261 -1.14 8.84 6.03
C TRP A 261 -0.15 9.90 5.54
N LEU A 262 -0.02 11.01 6.27
CA LEU A 262 0.94 12.05 5.96
C LEU A 262 2.37 11.55 6.06
N GLY A 263 2.74 10.96 7.19
CA GLY A 263 4.07 10.42 7.40
C GLY A 263 4.39 9.29 6.42
N LEU A 264 3.44 8.38 6.20
CA LEU A 264 3.61 7.29 5.24
C LEU A 264 3.89 7.82 3.82
N ILE A 265 3.03 8.71 3.30
CA ILE A 265 3.17 9.25 1.93
C ILE A 265 4.50 10.00 1.79
N ARG A 266 4.88 10.82 2.77
CA ARG A 266 6.15 11.55 2.76
C ARG A 266 7.34 10.60 2.75
N GLY A 267 7.37 9.63 3.66
CA GLY A 267 8.48 8.68 3.78
C GLY A 267 8.64 7.82 2.53
N LEU A 268 7.55 7.33 1.95
CA LEU A 268 7.60 6.56 0.71
C LEU A 268 8.00 7.41 -0.51
N ARG A 269 7.53 8.66 -0.59
CA ARG A 269 7.94 9.60 -1.66
C ARG A 269 9.44 9.91 -1.58
N GLU A 270 9.93 10.23 -0.39
CA GLU A 270 11.33 10.61 -0.16
C GLU A 270 12.29 9.45 -0.44
N THR A 271 11.90 8.22 -0.11
CA THR A 271 12.66 7.01 -0.44
C THR A 271 12.56 6.59 -1.91
N GLY A 272 11.69 7.22 -2.70
CA GLY A 272 11.45 6.90 -4.10
C GLY A 272 10.79 5.52 -4.28
N PHE A 273 9.89 5.14 -3.37
CA PHE A 273 9.23 3.85 -3.41
C PHE A 273 8.49 3.62 -4.74
N ASP A 274 8.82 2.51 -5.40
CA ASP A 274 8.17 2.05 -6.66
C ASP A 274 7.71 0.59 -6.57
N GLY A 275 7.60 0.05 -5.35
CA GLY A 275 7.28 -1.34 -5.09
C GLY A 275 5.79 -1.67 -5.20
N ARG A 276 5.36 -2.63 -4.38
CA ARG A 276 4.00 -3.17 -4.38
C ARG A 276 3.14 -2.53 -3.31
N MET A 277 2.01 -1.96 -3.68
CA MET A 277 1.07 -1.35 -2.76
C MET A 277 -0.19 -2.20 -2.69
N ILE A 278 -0.38 -2.86 -1.55
CA ILE A 278 -1.37 -3.92 -1.34
C ILE A 278 -2.49 -3.34 -0.47
N LEU A 279 -3.64 -3.07 -1.07
CA LEU A 279 -4.81 -2.59 -0.35
C LEU A 279 -5.52 -3.75 0.36
N ASP A 280 -5.61 -3.69 1.68
CA ASP A 280 -6.38 -4.64 2.50
C ASP A 280 -7.54 -3.93 3.21
N LEU A 281 -8.75 -4.22 2.73
CA LEU A 281 -10.02 -3.72 3.25
C LEU A 281 -10.92 -4.84 3.76
N SER A 282 -10.34 -5.97 4.16
CA SER A 282 -11.06 -7.21 4.47
C SER A 282 -12.27 -7.03 5.38
N ASP A 283 -12.15 -6.21 6.43
CA ASP A 283 -13.24 -6.01 7.39
C ASP A 283 -14.30 -5.05 6.85
N THR A 284 -13.90 -4.00 6.13
CA THR A 284 -14.87 -3.13 5.44
C THR A 284 -15.65 -3.91 4.39
N ALA A 285 -14.98 -4.70 3.55
CA ALA A 285 -15.64 -5.51 2.53
C ALA A 285 -16.54 -6.61 3.12
N GLY A 286 -16.06 -7.27 4.18
CA GLY A 286 -16.81 -8.30 4.90
C GLY A 286 -18.09 -7.76 5.53
N ALA A 287 -18.06 -6.52 6.04
CA ALA A 287 -19.22 -5.86 6.64
C ALA A 287 -20.27 -5.38 5.61
N PHE A 288 -19.88 -5.14 4.37
CA PHE A 288 -20.80 -4.67 3.33
C PHE A 288 -21.59 -5.82 2.71
N SER A 289 -22.89 -5.57 2.47
CA SER A 289 -23.75 -6.48 1.70
C SER A 289 -23.18 -6.69 0.29
N PRO A 290 -23.21 -7.92 -0.26
CA PRO A 290 -22.68 -8.21 -1.59
C PRO A 290 -23.18 -7.27 -2.71
N ILE A 291 -24.42 -6.78 -2.62
CA ILE A 291 -24.98 -5.85 -3.62
C ILE A 291 -24.31 -4.47 -3.63
N LEU A 292 -23.70 -4.05 -2.50
CA LEU A 292 -23.00 -2.77 -2.36
C LEU A 292 -21.49 -2.91 -2.65
N ARG A 293 -20.94 -4.13 -2.64
CA ARG A 293 -19.51 -4.37 -2.82
C ARG A 293 -18.94 -3.84 -4.14
N PRO A 294 -19.62 -3.95 -5.30
CA PRO A 294 -19.06 -3.40 -6.55
C PRO A 294 -18.76 -1.89 -6.47
N GLY A 295 -19.60 -1.11 -5.78
CA GLY A 295 -19.35 0.31 -5.53
C GLY A 295 -18.19 0.54 -4.56
N LEU A 296 -18.13 -0.26 -3.48
CA LEU A 296 -17.04 -0.22 -2.50
C LEU A 296 -15.68 -0.55 -3.14
N VAL A 297 -15.60 -1.58 -3.97
CA VAL A 297 -14.34 -2.00 -4.62
C VAL A 297 -13.88 -0.96 -5.66
N LYS A 298 -14.80 -0.27 -6.34
CA LYS A 298 -14.45 0.87 -7.19
C LYS A 298 -13.86 2.03 -6.38
N LEU A 299 -14.45 2.35 -5.23
CA LEU A 299 -13.87 3.33 -4.32
C LEU A 299 -12.47 2.89 -3.84
N ALA A 300 -12.32 1.61 -3.49
CA ALA A 300 -11.05 1.02 -3.09
C ALA A 300 -9.97 1.17 -4.17
N ARG A 301 -10.32 0.96 -5.45
CA ARG A 301 -9.44 1.20 -6.58
C ARG A 301 -8.99 2.66 -6.64
N SER A 302 -9.92 3.61 -6.59
CA SER A 302 -9.59 5.04 -6.60
C SER A 302 -8.72 5.44 -5.41
N THR A 303 -8.95 4.85 -4.24
CA THR A 303 -8.14 5.09 -3.04
C THR A 303 -6.68 4.67 -3.25
N VAL A 304 -6.41 3.45 -3.73
CA VAL A 304 -5.03 3.00 -3.96
C VAL A 304 -4.36 3.79 -5.09
N GLU A 305 -5.10 4.20 -6.14
CA GLU A 305 -4.58 5.10 -7.19
C GLU A 305 -4.18 6.46 -6.62
N TYR A 306 -4.99 7.01 -5.71
CA TYR A 306 -4.71 8.27 -5.03
C TYR A 306 -3.41 8.19 -4.21
N PHE A 307 -3.20 7.12 -3.44
CA PHE A 307 -1.92 6.91 -2.74
C PHE A 307 -0.75 6.84 -3.72
N GLY A 308 -0.90 6.10 -4.81
CA GLY A 308 0.16 5.94 -5.82
C GLY A 308 0.54 7.27 -6.47
N TRP A 309 -0.45 8.10 -6.79
CA TRP A 309 -0.24 9.45 -7.31
C TRP A 309 0.46 10.34 -6.28
N GLN A 310 0.02 10.34 -5.02
CA GLN A 310 0.63 11.15 -3.96
C GLN A 310 2.07 10.74 -3.67
N ILE A 311 2.36 9.44 -3.58
CA ILE A 311 3.72 8.93 -3.36
C ILE A 311 4.59 9.23 -4.60
N GLY A 312 4.04 9.06 -5.81
CA GLY A 312 4.75 9.25 -7.07
C GLY A 312 4.97 10.70 -7.49
N LEU A 313 4.48 11.69 -6.73
CA LEU A 313 4.48 13.10 -7.13
C LEU A 313 5.88 13.60 -7.52
N GLU A 314 6.92 13.33 -6.75
CA GLU A 314 8.25 13.84 -7.10
C GLU A 314 8.83 13.13 -8.34
N ASN A 315 8.54 11.85 -8.52
CA ASN A 315 8.94 11.12 -9.74
C ASN A 315 8.22 11.65 -10.98
N LEU A 316 6.95 12.09 -10.82
CA LEU A 316 6.20 12.79 -11.86
C LEU A 316 6.90 14.10 -12.26
N LEU A 317 7.34 14.90 -11.29
CA LEU A 317 8.03 16.17 -11.57
C LEU A 317 9.38 15.93 -12.30
N LYS A 318 10.15 14.92 -11.89
CA LYS A 318 11.43 14.54 -12.54
C LYS A 318 11.27 14.09 -14.00
N LYS A 319 10.09 13.60 -14.38
CA LYS A 319 9.84 13.07 -15.73
C LYS A 319 9.85 14.16 -16.80
N TYR A 320 9.48 15.38 -16.45
CA TYR A 320 9.27 16.45 -17.42
C TYR A 320 10.42 17.47 -17.38
N PRO A 321 10.99 17.87 -18.53
CA PRO A 321 12.11 18.80 -18.59
C PRO A 321 11.71 20.24 -18.28
N SER A 322 10.43 20.58 -18.48
CA SER A 322 9.88 21.89 -18.16
C SER A 322 8.44 21.78 -17.67
N ILE A 323 8.06 22.70 -16.78
CA ILE A 323 6.78 22.71 -16.07
C ILE A 323 6.16 24.10 -16.19
N VAL A 324 4.85 24.16 -16.37
CA VAL A 324 4.03 25.36 -16.17
C VAL A 324 2.96 25.06 -15.14
N LEU A 325 2.72 26.00 -14.22
CA LEU A 325 1.63 25.87 -13.25
C LEU A 325 0.36 26.53 -13.76
N PHE A 326 -0.78 25.88 -13.57
CA PHE A 326 -2.10 26.46 -13.82
C PHE A 326 -2.79 26.77 -12.49
N GLY A 327 -2.97 28.06 -12.19
CA GLY A 327 -3.60 28.61 -10.99
C GLY A 327 -2.59 29.38 -10.13
N ALA A 328 -2.76 30.71 -10.00
CA ALA A 328 -1.90 31.58 -9.20
C ALA A 328 -2.40 31.72 -7.75
N GLY A 329 -2.68 30.60 -7.08
CA GLY A 329 -3.26 30.53 -5.74
C GLY A 329 -2.35 29.96 -4.66
N ASN A 330 -2.93 29.62 -3.50
CA ASN A 330 -2.21 28.99 -2.38
C ASN A 330 -1.51 27.69 -2.79
N MET A 331 -2.13 26.89 -3.66
CA MET A 331 -1.54 25.64 -4.11
C MET A 331 -0.28 25.86 -4.97
N CYS A 332 -0.26 26.88 -5.84
CA CYS A 332 0.94 27.30 -6.56
C CYS A 332 2.01 27.84 -5.61
N ARG A 333 1.64 28.62 -4.58
CA ARG A 333 2.57 29.05 -3.53
C ARG A 333 3.19 27.84 -2.81
N ASN A 334 2.40 26.84 -2.47
CA ASN A 334 2.87 25.63 -1.79
C ASN A 334 3.81 24.81 -2.69
N TYR A 335 3.48 24.66 -3.98
CA TYR A 335 4.40 24.11 -4.96
C TYR A 335 5.73 24.87 -4.97
N MET A 336 5.68 26.20 -5.09
CA MET A 336 6.89 27.01 -5.17
C MET A 336 7.77 26.89 -3.93
N LYS A 337 7.16 26.83 -2.73
CA LYS A 337 7.90 26.65 -1.47
C LYS A 337 8.53 25.26 -1.33
N CYS A 338 7.86 24.20 -1.79
CA CYS A 338 8.32 22.81 -1.58
C CYS A 338 9.18 22.28 -2.73
N TYR A 339 8.92 22.72 -3.95
CA TYR A 339 9.45 22.14 -5.19
C TYR A 339 10.02 23.18 -6.15
N GLY A 340 9.69 24.47 -6.00
CA GLY A 340 10.03 25.51 -6.98
C GLY A 340 11.53 25.75 -7.17
N GLU A 341 12.37 25.47 -6.16
CA GLU A 341 13.83 25.56 -6.32
C GLU A 341 14.39 24.44 -7.22
N LYS A 342 13.89 23.21 -7.04
CA LYS A 342 14.37 22.02 -7.75
C LYS A 342 13.70 21.83 -9.11
N TYR A 343 12.42 22.20 -9.21
CA TYR A 343 11.55 22.01 -10.36
C TYR A 343 10.87 23.35 -10.72
N LEU A 344 11.69 24.34 -11.08
CA LEU A 344 11.26 25.71 -11.34
C LEU A 344 10.32 25.77 -12.56
N PRO A 345 9.07 26.25 -12.39
CA PRO A 345 8.17 26.45 -13.52
C PRO A 345 8.64 27.59 -14.43
N LEU A 346 8.33 27.48 -15.73
CA LEU A 346 8.61 28.55 -16.70
C LEU A 346 7.82 29.82 -16.39
N PHE A 347 6.55 29.64 -16.01
CA PHE A 347 5.63 30.67 -15.56
C PHE A 347 4.42 30.01 -14.88
N THR A 348 3.50 30.81 -14.36
CA THR A 348 2.17 30.36 -13.94
C THR A 348 1.12 31.03 -14.80
N CYS A 349 -0.03 30.39 -15.03
CA CYS A 349 -1.17 31.04 -15.70
C CYS A 349 -2.43 30.95 -14.85
N ASP A 350 -3.37 31.86 -15.07
CA ASP A 350 -4.64 31.89 -14.34
C ASP A 350 -5.77 32.40 -15.26
N ASN A 351 -7.01 32.00 -15.01
CA ASN A 351 -8.17 32.51 -15.73
C ASN A 351 -8.51 33.95 -15.32
N ASN A 352 -8.05 34.40 -14.15
CA ASN A 352 -8.29 35.76 -13.68
C ASN A 352 -7.40 36.77 -14.42
N GLN A 353 -8.02 37.55 -15.30
CA GLN A 353 -7.35 38.56 -16.12
C GLN A 353 -6.65 39.65 -15.30
N THR A 354 -7.12 39.93 -14.08
CA THR A 354 -6.53 40.97 -13.23
C THR A 354 -5.13 40.60 -12.75
N LEU A 355 -4.77 39.32 -12.80
CA LEU A 355 -3.44 38.84 -12.41
C LEU A 355 -2.44 38.88 -13.57
N TRP A 356 -2.88 38.99 -14.81
CA TRP A 356 -1.98 38.85 -15.97
C TRP A 356 -0.90 39.94 -16.01
N GLY A 357 0.35 39.53 -16.28
CA GLY A 357 1.53 40.39 -16.27
C GLY A 357 2.07 40.71 -14.87
N THR A 358 1.41 40.26 -13.80
CA THR A 358 1.94 40.38 -12.43
C THR A 358 2.94 39.27 -12.12
N LEU A 359 3.69 39.42 -11.02
CA LEU A 359 4.57 38.38 -10.48
C LEU A 359 3.91 37.72 -9.26
N PHE A 360 3.80 36.39 -9.28
CA PHE A 360 3.32 35.58 -8.17
C PHE A 360 4.38 34.56 -7.77
N CYS A 361 4.88 34.63 -6.53
CA CYS A 361 5.96 33.78 -6.04
C CYS A 361 7.19 33.75 -6.97
N GLY A 362 7.50 34.88 -7.63
CA GLY A 362 8.60 35.02 -8.58
C GLY A 362 8.28 34.54 -10.00
N LEU A 363 7.08 34.00 -10.26
CA LEU A 363 6.62 33.60 -11.59
C LEU A 363 5.76 34.69 -12.21
N GLU A 364 5.98 34.99 -13.50
CA GLU A 364 5.04 35.80 -14.27
C GLU A 364 3.70 35.07 -14.40
N VAL A 365 2.59 35.77 -14.15
CA VAL A 365 1.25 35.25 -14.37
C VAL A 365 0.81 35.57 -15.81
N ARG A 366 0.58 34.54 -16.62
CA ARG A 366 0.22 34.68 -18.04
C ARG A 366 -1.23 34.27 -18.33
N PRO A 367 -1.83 34.75 -19.45
CA PRO A 367 -3.11 34.25 -19.91
C PRO A 367 -3.01 32.78 -20.36
N PRO A 368 -4.08 31.96 -20.22
CA PRO A 368 -4.11 30.57 -20.66
C PRO A 368 -3.76 30.37 -22.14
N GLU A 369 -3.99 31.36 -22.98
CA GLU A 369 -3.62 31.35 -24.41
C GLU A 369 -2.12 31.12 -24.62
N SER A 370 -1.29 31.60 -23.70
CA SER A 370 0.18 31.45 -23.74
C SER A 370 0.63 29.98 -23.66
N LEU A 371 -0.26 29.08 -23.21
CA LEU A 371 0.03 27.65 -23.15
C LEU A 371 0.15 27.01 -24.54
N LYS A 372 -0.36 27.66 -25.59
CA LYS A 372 -0.27 27.16 -26.98
C LYS A 372 1.15 27.20 -27.53
N ASP A 373 1.99 28.06 -26.97
CA ASP A 373 3.36 28.28 -27.41
C ASP A 373 4.38 27.41 -26.65
N LEU A 374 3.90 26.47 -25.83
CA LEU A 374 4.77 25.61 -25.02
C LEU A 374 5.51 24.55 -25.85
N PRO A 375 6.74 24.18 -25.43
CA PRO A 375 7.39 22.97 -25.91
C PRO A 375 6.48 21.75 -25.72
N LYS A 376 6.49 20.81 -26.66
CA LYS A 376 5.57 19.65 -26.64
C LYS A 376 5.72 18.75 -25.41
N ASP A 377 6.92 18.72 -24.86
CA ASP A 377 7.33 17.97 -23.67
C ASP A 377 7.15 18.74 -22.36
N CYS A 378 6.71 20.00 -22.42
CA CYS A 378 6.36 20.78 -21.24
C CYS A 378 5.04 20.27 -20.64
N VAL A 379 5.07 19.94 -19.35
CA VAL A 379 3.84 19.57 -18.61
C VAL A 379 3.14 20.82 -18.09
N ILE A 380 1.80 20.78 -18.12
CA ILE A 380 0.95 21.74 -17.45
C ILE A 380 0.45 21.08 -16.17
N LEU A 381 0.90 21.59 -15.03
CA LEU A 381 0.55 21.09 -13.72
C LEU A 381 -0.58 21.94 -13.14
N ILE A 382 -1.78 21.37 -13.02
CA ILE A 382 -2.94 22.11 -12.50
C ILE A 382 -2.84 22.20 -10.98
N CYS A 383 -2.66 23.43 -10.50
CA CYS A 383 -2.57 23.83 -9.10
C CYS A 383 -3.88 24.50 -8.65
N ASN A 384 -5.00 23.81 -8.83
CA ASN A 384 -6.33 24.30 -8.48
C ASN A 384 -7.27 23.11 -8.20
N ILE A 385 -8.19 23.25 -7.23
CA ILE A 385 -9.18 22.23 -6.88
C ILE A 385 -10.13 21.85 -8.03
N TYR A 386 -10.29 22.71 -9.04
CA TYR A 386 -11.14 22.47 -10.21
C TYR A 386 -10.43 21.67 -11.32
N TYR A 387 -9.68 20.62 -10.95
CA TYR A 387 -8.81 19.85 -11.85
C TYR A 387 -9.44 19.48 -13.20
N ARG A 388 -10.63 18.86 -13.15
CA ARG A 388 -11.31 18.32 -14.35
C ARG A 388 -11.95 19.38 -15.23
N GLU A 389 -12.38 20.50 -14.64
CA GLU A 389 -12.95 21.62 -15.39
C GLU A 389 -11.86 22.33 -16.18
N ILE A 390 -10.73 22.60 -15.51
CA ILE A 390 -9.56 23.20 -16.13
C ILE A 390 -8.97 22.27 -17.20
N GLU A 391 -8.83 20.97 -16.92
CA GLU A 391 -8.39 20.00 -17.93
C GLU A 391 -9.27 20.07 -19.18
N ARG A 392 -10.60 20.09 -19.03
CA ARG A 392 -11.53 20.21 -20.15
C ARG A 392 -11.39 21.54 -20.90
N GLN A 393 -11.23 22.65 -20.17
CA GLN A 393 -10.96 23.96 -20.76
C GLN A 393 -9.71 23.91 -21.64
N LEU A 394 -8.60 23.44 -21.09
CA LEU A 394 -7.31 23.38 -21.81
C LEU A 394 -7.40 22.49 -23.05
N ARG A 395 -8.05 21.33 -22.94
CA ARG A 395 -8.29 20.46 -24.11
C ARG A 395 -9.20 21.13 -25.14
N GLY A 396 -10.23 21.86 -24.71
CA GLY A 396 -11.10 22.65 -25.58
C GLY A 396 -10.37 23.79 -26.31
N MET A 397 -9.28 24.30 -25.73
CA MET A 397 -8.40 25.29 -26.37
C MET A 397 -7.42 24.70 -27.38
N GLY A 398 -7.43 23.37 -27.57
CA GLY A 398 -6.51 22.66 -28.47
C GLY A 398 -5.13 22.38 -27.88
N ILE A 399 -4.98 22.45 -26.55
CA ILE A 399 -3.70 22.18 -25.88
C ILE A 399 -3.45 20.68 -25.85
N LEU A 400 -2.34 20.26 -26.48
CA LEU A 400 -1.95 18.86 -26.62
C LEU A 400 -0.86 18.44 -25.62
N ASN A 401 -0.30 19.39 -24.88
CA ASN A 401 0.70 19.13 -23.84
C ASN A 401 0.21 18.10 -22.81
N PRO A 402 1.13 17.37 -22.16
CA PRO A 402 0.83 16.61 -20.96
C PRO A 402 0.16 17.51 -19.91
N ILE A 403 -0.95 17.04 -19.33
CA ILE A 403 -1.66 17.70 -18.24
C ILE A 403 -1.60 16.76 -17.06
N GLU A 404 -1.13 17.27 -15.93
CA GLU A 404 -1.05 16.55 -14.66
C GLU A 404 -1.67 17.40 -13.55
N PHE A 405 -1.97 16.76 -12.42
CA PHE A 405 -2.52 17.45 -11.25
C PHE A 405 -1.49 17.54 -10.14
N PHE A 406 -1.53 18.64 -9.41
CA PHE A 406 -0.79 18.82 -8.17
C PHE A 406 -1.77 19.01 -7.02
N ASN A 407 -1.44 18.45 -5.86
CA ASN A 407 -2.23 18.57 -4.65
C ASN A 407 -1.30 18.78 -3.47
N ASP A 408 -1.67 19.70 -2.59
CA ASP A 408 -0.87 20.18 -1.47
C ASP A 408 -1.27 19.59 -0.11
N GLU A 409 -2.05 18.51 -0.08
CA GLU A 409 -2.47 17.82 1.16
C GLU A 409 -1.28 17.17 1.88
N TYR A 410 -0.34 16.60 1.10
CA TYR A 410 0.79 15.83 1.62
C TYR A 410 2.14 16.46 1.25
N MET A 411 2.26 17.78 1.40
CA MET A 411 3.50 18.51 1.11
C MET A 411 4.66 18.07 2.01
N PRO A 412 5.94 18.10 1.58
CA PRO A 412 7.09 17.77 2.42
C PRO A 412 7.18 18.62 3.70
N ALA A 413 6.82 19.90 3.59
CA ALA A 413 6.70 20.83 4.70
C ALA A 413 5.38 21.61 4.60
N PHE A 414 4.79 21.95 5.74
CA PHE A 414 3.63 22.85 5.76
C PHE A 414 4.09 24.29 5.98
N HIS A 415 3.51 25.20 5.21
CA HIS A 415 3.68 26.63 5.38
C HIS A 415 2.32 27.27 5.61
N PHE A 416 2.14 27.91 6.76
CA PHE A 416 0.84 28.39 7.21
C PHE A 416 0.49 29.81 6.75
N ASP A 417 1.40 30.49 6.06
CA ASP A 417 1.12 31.79 5.46
C ASP A 417 0.09 31.62 4.33
N ARG A 418 -1.15 32.00 4.60
CA ARG A 418 -2.21 32.04 3.59
C ARG A 418 -2.19 33.38 2.89
N ILE A 419 -2.55 33.39 1.60
CA ILE A 419 -2.89 34.64 0.92
C ILE A 419 -4.06 35.26 1.68
N GLU A 420 -3.85 36.46 2.23
CA GLU A 420 -4.95 37.31 2.67
C GLU A 420 -5.75 37.66 1.42
N ARG A 421 -6.92 37.04 1.28
CA ARG A 421 -7.93 37.55 0.35
C ARG A 421 -8.57 38.71 1.08
N GLU A 422 -8.25 39.93 0.66
CA GLU A 422 -9.15 41.06 0.94
C GLU A 422 -10.49 40.66 0.33
N TRP A 423 -11.43 40.26 1.18
CA TRP A 423 -12.82 40.19 0.79
C TRP A 423 -13.25 41.61 0.53
N GLN A 424 -13.23 42.04 -0.73
CA GLN A 424 -14.00 43.22 -1.12
C GLN A 424 -15.47 42.86 -0.92
N GLU A 425 -15.99 43.23 0.26
CA GLU A 425 -17.43 43.35 0.47
C GLU A 425 -17.95 44.43 -0.49
N GLY A 426 -18.70 43.97 -1.51
CA GLY A 426 -19.69 44.78 -2.23
C GLY A 426 -19.25 45.40 -3.55
N VAL A 427 -19.89 44.97 -4.65
CA VAL A 427 -21.01 45.71 -5.29
C VAL A 427 -22.05 44.72 -5.78
#